data_AF-A0A1B6M1K0-F1
#
_entry.id   AF-A0A1B6M1K0-F1
#
_cell.length_a   1.000
_cell.length_b   1.000
_cell.length_c   1.000
_cell.angle_alpha   90.00
_cell.angle_beta   90.00
_cell.angle_gamma   90.00
#
_symmetry.space_group_name_H-M   'P 1'
#
loop_
_entity.id
_entity.type
_entity.pdbx_description
1 polymer ?
#
loop_
_entity_poly.entity_id
_entity_poly.type
_entity_poly.pdbx_seq_one_letter_code
_entity_poly.pdbx_strand_id
1 'polypeptide(L)'
;MALPGDWLTNNFLTQCLQTEEGKQSVWVTNFSSESAAPPGCNYLSCITRVQVEYKDDRSDQKRTKSLIIKSELPDFRLKEIMFWEGNFYREFMPEAEKVCGFYFSPK
;
A
#
# COMPACT_ATOMS: atom_id res chain seq x y z
N MET A 1 -8.22 10.94 -13.91
CA MET A 1 -7.90 10.27 -12.63
C MET A 1 -7.98 8.78 -12.89
N ALA A 2 -6.91 8.02 -12.63
CA ALA A 2 -7.01 6.56 -12.65
C ALA A 2 -7.82 6.17 -11.42
N LEU A 3 -9.02 5.62 -11.63
CA LEU A 3 -9.72 4.88 -10.59
C LEU A 3 -8.83 3.71 -10.15
N PRO A 4 -8.98 3.20 -8.92
CA PRO A 4 -8.36 1.93 -8.59
C PRO A 4 -8.75 0.91 -9.65
N GLY A 5 -7.77 0.20 -10.20
CA GLY A 5 -8.09 -0.90 -11.11
C GLY A 5 -8.95 -1.95 -10.40
N ASP A 6 -9.59 -2.83 -11.16
CA ASP A 6 -10.49 -3.88 -10.65
C ASP A 6 -9.84 -4.83 -9.62
N TRP A 7 -8.52 -4.73 -9.43
CA TRP A 7 -7.75 -5.44 -8.43
C TRP A 7 -7.98 -4.94 -6.99
N LEU A 8 -8.33 -3.65 -6.78
CA LEU A 8 -8.57 -3.12 -5.44
C LEU A 8 -9.96 -3.55 -4.96
N THR A 9 -10.00 -4.57 -4.12
CA THR A 9 -11.24 -5.19 -3.66
C THR A 9 -11.28 -5.32 -2.14
N ASN A 10 -12.48 -5.50 -1.57
CA ASN A 10 -12.65 -5.84 -0.16
C ASN A 10 -11.83 -7.09 0.23
N ASN A 11 -11.76 -8.09 -0.65
CA ASN A 11 -11.01 -9.32 -0.38
C ASN A 11 -9.50 -9.06 -0.31
N PHE A 12 -8.96 -8.31 -1.28
CA PHE A 12 -7.55 -7.91 -1.26
C PHE A 12 -7.21 -7.13 0.01
N LEU A 13 -8.01 -6.11 0.36
CA LEU A 13 -7.79 -5.30 1.56
C LEU A 13 -7.93 -6.11 2.85
N THR A 14 -8.83 -7.10 2.87
CA THR A 14 -8.97 -8.04 3.98
C THR A 14 -7.70 -8.85 4.16
N GLN A 15 -7.16 -9.42 3.06
CA GLN A 15 -5.91 -10.16 3.10
C GLN A 15 -4.76 -9.29 3.61
N CYS A 16 -4.62 -8.04 3.12
CA CYS A 16 -3.58 -7.12 3.62
C CYS A 16 -3.69 -6.86 5.13
N LEU A 17 -4.90 -6.64 5.65
CA LEU A 17 -5.09 -6.42 7.09
C LEU A 17 -4.78 -7.68 7.92
N GLN A 18 -4.99 -8.86 7.37
CA GLN A 18 -4.72 -10.12 8.06
C GLN A 18 -3.24 -10.49 8.03
N THR A 19 -2.55 -10.30 6.90
CA THR A 19 -1.15 -10.70 6.72
C THR A 19 -0.16 -9.68 7.25
N GLU A 20 -0.30 -8.41 6.86
CA GLU A 20 0.72 -7.38 7.13
C GLU A 20 0.55 -6.72 8.50
N GLU A 21 -0.69 -6.69 9.01
CA GLU A 21 -1.05 -5.98 10.24
C GLU A 21 -1.37 -6.92 11.41
N GLY A 22 -1.26 -8.24 11.19
CA GLY A 22 -1.50 -9.25 12.22
C GLY A 22 -2.92 -9.28 12.78
N LYS A 23 -3.90 -8.64 12.12
CA LYS A 23 -5.30 -8.61 12.56
C LYS A 23 -6.00 -9.89 12.16
N GLN A 24 -5.68 -10.97 12.86
CA GLN A 24 -6.34 -12.25 12.70
C GLN A 24 -7.85 -12.07 12.98
N SER A 25 -8.71 -12.55 12.07
CA SER A 25 -10.17 -12.44 12.15
C SER A 25 -10.82 -11.07 11.89
N VAL A 26 -10.27 -10.26 10.98
CA VAL A 26 -10.98 -9.07 10.44
C VAL A 26 -11.46 -9.28 9.02
N TRP A 27 -12.52 -8.59 8.62
CA TRP A 27 -12.94 -8.48 7.22
C TRP A 27 -13.37 -7.06 6.86
N VAL A 28 -13.02 -6.66 5.64
CA VAL A 28 -13.38 -5.37 5.08
C VAL A 28 -14.83 -5.43 4.59
N THR A 29 -15.65 -4.51 5.09
CA THR A 29 -17.05 -4.37 4.69
C THR A 29 -17.21 -3.42 3.51
N ASN A 30 -16.36 -2.40 3.42
CA ASN A 30 -16.42 -1.37 2.39
C ASN A 30 -15.10 -0.60 2.32
N PHE A 31 -14.85 0.11 1.22
CA PHE A 31 -13.79 1.10 1.14
C PHE A 31 -14.14 2.24 0.20
N SER A 32 -13.45 3.35 0.35
CA SER A 32 -13.39 4.42 -0.65
C SER A 32 -11.94 4.75 -0.98
N SER A 33 -11.71 5.35 -2.14
CA SER A 33 -10.38 5.64 -2.64
C SER A 33 -10.31 6.99 -3.33
N GLU A 34 -9.20 7.70 -3.12
CA GLU A 34 -8.93 8.98 -3.76
C GLU A 34 -7.43 9.13 -4.06
N SER A 35 -7.06 10.15 -4.85
CA SER A 35 -5.64 10.47 -5.08
C SER A 35 -4.99 10.90 -3.76
N ALA A 36 -3.91 10.26 -3.36
CA ALA A 36 -3.18 10.65 -2.14
C ALA A 36 -2.22 11.83 -2.36
N ALA A 37 -1.89 12.12 -3.62
CA ALA A 37 -0.95 13.16 -4.00
C ALA A 37 -1.50 14.03 -5.15
N PRO A 38 -1.06 15.30 -5.26
CA PRO A 38 -1.37 16.16 -6.39
C PRO A 38 -0.80 15.62 -7.71
N PRO A 39 -1.36 16.03 -8.86
CA PRO A 39 -0.78 15.73 -10.17
C PRO A 39 0.69 16.14 -10.24
N GLY A 40 1.55 15.26 -10.76
CA GLY A 40 3.00 15.48 -10.85
C GLY A 40 3.80 15.01 -9.64
N CYS A 41 3.17 14.80 -8.47
CA CYS A 41 3.83 14.35 -7.24
C CYS A 41 3.67 12.84 -6.99
N ASN A 42 3.57 12.05 -8.05
CA ASN A 42 3.25 10.62 -7.95
C ASN A 42 4.47 9.70 -8.17
N TYR A 43 5.68 10.24 -8.34
CA TYR A 43 6.96 9.49 -8.38
C TYR A 43 6.92 8.20 -9.22
N LEU A 44 6.47 8.30 -10.48
CA LEU A 44 6.31 7.17 -11.42
C LEU A 44 5.35 6.05 -10.96
N SER A 45 4.41 6.37 -10.08
CA SER A 45 3.42 5.43 -9.54
C SER A 45 2.02 6.03 -9.53
N CYS A 46 1.03 5.21 -9.20
CA CYS A 46 -0.29 5.63 -8.75
C CYS A 46 -0.30 5.59 -7.22
N ILE A 47 -0.42 6.77 -6.57
CA ILE A 47 -0.51 6.86 -5.11
C ILE A 47 -1.97 7.12 -4.72
N THR A 48 -2.61 6.09 -4.17
CA THR A 48 -4.03 6.10 -3.81
C THR A 48 -4.19 6.06 -2.30
N ARG A 49 -4.99 6.98 -1.75
CA ARG A 49 -5.43 6.92 -0.36
C ARG A 49 -6.70 6.08 -0.32
N VAL A 50 -6.70 5.03 0.48
CA VAL A 50 -7.84 4.13 0.66
C VAL A 50 -8.34 4.25 2.10
N GLN A 51 -9.61 4.59 2.27
CA GLN A 51 -10.29 4.52 3.56
C GLN A 51 -10.99 3.19 3.65
N VAL A 52 -10.50 2.32 4.53
CA VAL A 52 -10.99 0.95 4.71
C VAL A 52 -11.92 0.92 5.91
N GLU A 53 -13.12 0.37 5.72
CA GLU A 53 -14.07 0.08 6.78
C GLU A 53 -14.09 -1.42 7.03
N TYR A 54 -13.80 -1.85 8.27
CA TYR A 54 -13.68 -3.27 8.62
C TYR A 54 -14.34 -3.58 9.98
N LYS A 55 -14.64 -4.85 10.19
CA LYS A 55 -15.13 -5.42 11.44
C LYS A 55 -14.18 -6.51 11.93
N ASP A 56 -14.26 -6.83 13.23
CA ASP A 56 -13.65 -8.03 13.79
C ASP A 56 -14.73 -9.05 14.20
N ASP A 57 -14.33 -10.30 14.40
CA ASP A 57 -15.20 -11.41 14.78
C ASP A 57 -15.79 -11.30 16.20
N ARG A 58 -15.19 -10.48 17.05
CA ARG A 58 -15.52 -10.31 18.48
C ARG A 58 -16.39 -9.09 18.75
N SER A 59 -16.55 -8.20 17.77
CA SER A 59 -17.17 -6.90 17.92
C SER A 59 -17.84 -6.46 16.62
N ASP A 60 -19.12 -6.16 16.71
CA ASP A 60 -19.87 -5.53 15.63
C ASP A 60 -19.48 -4.07 15.37
N GLN A 61 -18.53 -3.53 16.15
CA GLN A 61 -18.07 -2.17 16.00
C GLN A 61 -17.33 -2.01 14.67
N LYS A 62 -17.86 -1.12 13.83
CA LYS A 62 -17.22 -0.70 12.59
C LYS A 62 -15.97 0.12 12.90
N ARG A 63 -14.83 -0.30 12.37
CA ARG A 63 -13.55 0.40 12.48
C ARG A 63 -13.13 0.95 11.12
N THR A 64 -12.37 2.04 11.14
CA THR A 64 -11.84 2.67 9.93
C THR A 64 -10.32 2.72 9.97
N LYS A 65 -9.67 2.53 8.82
CA LYS A 65 -8.22 2.71 8.65
C LYS A 65 -7.91 3.39 7.32
N SER A 66 -7.04 4.40 7.35
CA SER A 66 -6.51 5.03 6.14
C SER A 66 -5.23 4.31 5.73
N LEU A 67 -5.15 3.89 4.47
CA LEU A 67 -3.98 3.28 3.85
C LEU A 67 -3.50 4.18 2.69
N ILE A 68 -2.19 4.21 2.48
CA ILE A 68 -1.59 4.68 1.23
C ILE A 68 -1.17 3.46 0.43
N ILE A 69 -1.72 3.31 -0.76
CA ILE A 69 -1.33 2.24 -1.68
C ILE A 69 -0.58 2.87 -2.85
N LYS A 70 0.61 2.36 -3.10
CA LYS A 70 1.45 2.71 -4.25
C LYS A 70 1.37 1.55 -5.25
N SER A 71 0.87 1.81 -6.45
CA SER A 71 0.80 0.82 -7.53
C SER A 71 1.50 1.33 -8.80
N GLU A 72 1.74 0.43 -9.75
CA GLU A 72 2.31 0.78 -11.04
C GLU A 72 1.39 1.72 -11.83
N LEU A 73 2.01 2.52 -12.70
CA LEU A 73 1.28 3.21 -13.76
C LEU A 73 0.77 2.18 -14.78
N PRO A 74 -0.41 2.41 -15.40
CA PRO A 74 -0.93 1.53 -16.44
C PRO A 74 -0.02 1.40 -17.68
N ASP A 75 0.95 2.31 -17.87
CA ASP A 75 1.92 2.24 -18.97
C ASP A 75 2.95 1.14 -18.70
N PHE A 76 2.92 0.10 -19.54
CA PHE A 76 3.78 -1.08 -19.43
C PHE A 76 5.27 -0.75 -19.49
N ARG A 77 5.65 0.39 -20.10
CA ARG A 77 7.06 0.78 -20.30
C ARG A 77 7.82 1.10 -19.00
N LEU A 78 7.11 1.25 -17.89
CA LEU A 78 7.71 1.55 -16.58
C LEU A 78 7.70 0.36 -15.61
N LYS A 79 7.24 -0.83 -16.06
CA LYS A 79 7.17 -2.03 -15.21
C LYS A 79 8.53 -2.45 -14.65
N GLU A 80 9.60 -2.34 -15.46
CA GLU A 80 10.95 -2.68 -15.00
C GLU A 80 11.39 -1.76 -13.86
N ILE A 81 11.16 -0.46 -13.96
CA ILE A 81 11.56 0.52 -12.92
C ILE A 81 10.82 0.25 -11.60
N MET A 82 9.52 -0.05 -11.66
CA MET A 82 8.72 -0.42 -10.48
C MET A 82 9.25 -1.71 -9.82
N PHE A 83 9.67 -2.71 -10.62
CA PHE A 83 10.27 -3.93 -10.11
C PHE A 83 11.59 -3.66 -9.37
N TRP A 84 12.44 -2.78 -9.92
CA TRP A 84 13.69 -2.37 -9.27
C TRP A 84 13.45 -1.65 -7.94
N GLU A 85 12.41 -0.83 -7.82
CA GLU A 85 12.11 -0.13 -6.58
C GLU A 85 11.82 -1.10 -5.42
N GLY A 86 11.06 -2.17 -5.67
CA GLY A 86 10.79 -3.20 -4.66
C GLY A 86 12.06 -3.90 -4.17
N ASN A 87 12.95 -4.27 -5.10
CA ASN A 87 14.23 -4.89 -4.77
C ASN A 87 15.18 -3.91 -4.08
N PHE A 88 15.14 -2.62 -4.46
CA PHE A 88 15.95 -1.58 -3.84
C PHE A 88 15.66 -1.46 -2.34
N TYR A 89 14.39 -1.42 -1.94
CA TYR A 89 14.04 -1.35 -0.51
C TYR A 89 14.24 -2.68 0.23
N ARG A 90 14.03 -3.82 -0.44
CA ARG A 90 14.11 -5.14 0.21
C ARG A 90 15.53 -5.67 0.37
N GLU A 91 16.37 -5.44 -0.63
CA GLU A 91 17.69 -6.06 -0.71
C GLU A 91 18.80 -5.01 -0.54
N PHE A 92 18.78 -3.94 -1.32
CA PHE A 92 19.86 -2.96 -1.33
C PHE A 92 19.90 -2.11 -0.05
N MET A 93 18.77 -1.51 0.35
CA MET A 93 18.72 -0.59 1.49
C MET A 93 19.22 -1.23 2.80
N PRO A 94 18.80 -2.45 3.18
CA PRO A 94 19.32 -3.10 4.38
C PRO A 94 20.83 -3.33 4.36
N GLU A 95 21.41 -3.66 3.20
CA GLU A 95 22.87 -3.81 3.07
C GLU A 95 23.59 -2.47 3.12
N ALA A 96 23.04 -1.44 2.49
CA ALA A 96 23.58 -0.08 2.56
C ALA A 96 23.59 0.45 4.00
N GLU A 97 22.53 0.22 4.78
CA GLU A 97 22.46 0.62 6.19
C GLU A 97 23.54 -0.07 7.04
N LYS A 98 23.82 -1.36 6.80
CA LYS A 98 24.90 -2.09 7.48
C LYS A 98 26.27 -1.48 7.22
N VAL A 99 26.53 -1.05 5.98
CA VAL A 99 27.83 -0.48 5.58
C VAL A 99 27.98 0.97 6.05
N CYS A 100 26.93 1.78 5.91
CA CYS A 100 26.96 3.20 6.22
C CYS A 100 26.81 3.50 7.72
N GLY A 101 26.23 2.59 8.51
CA GLY A 101 26.08 2.76 9.95
C GLY A 101 25.00 3.78 10.36
N PHE A 102 24.11 4.18 9.45
CA PHE A 102 22.95 5.03 9.72
C PHE A 102 21.75 4.61 8.87
N TYR A 103 20.55 4.98 9.32
CA TYR A 103 19.29 4.66 8.65
C TYR A 103 18.97 5.72 7.60
N PHE A 104 18.53 5.28 6.41
CA PHE A 104 18.12 6.19 5.34
C PHE A 104 16.66 6.65 5.49
N SER A 105 15.86 5.94 6.30
CA SER A 105 14.49 6.31 6.64
C SER A 105 14.38 6.88 8.06
N PRO A 106 13.45 7.82 8.31
CA PRO A 106 13.06 8.21 9.67
C PRO A 106 12.62 6.98 10.48
N LYS A 107 12.93 6.97 11.78
CA LYS A 107 12.45 5.96 12.73
C LYS A 107 11.07 6.31 13.27
#